data_AF-A0A177BB78-F1
#
_entry.id   AF-A0A177BB78-F1
#
_cell.length_a   1.000
_cell.length_b   1.000
_cell.length_c   1.000
_cell.angle_alpha   90.00
_cell.angle_beta   90.00
_cell.angle_gamma   90.00
#
_symmetry.space_group_name_H-M   'P 1'
#
loop_
_entity.id
_entity.type
_entity.pdbx_description
1 polymer ?
#
loop_
_entity_poly.entity_id
_entity_poly.type
_entity_poly.pdbx_seq_one_letter_code
_entity_poly.pdbx_strand_id
1 'polypeptide(L)'
;MNVWNNDATNMINGTDGTLWNPYVDKLKPLYLFAPEVCRSVSFVYQKPSNVCGVSTYRYQVNPQESQMPNFYPRNAGYGFKNCLNGNLTDTVNINKCCLGKGVFSLLYCKDAEFVLTGSHMYGSEQFINDIKGINKPSSLVASTWIEIDPITGRPLCGNNNVQKNFYIRKTKILENVYD
;
A
#
# COMPACT_ATOMS: atom_id res chain seq x y z
N MET A 1 16.59 2.04 4.85
CA MET A 1 16.19 3.41 4.44
C MET A 1 16.17 4.31 5.65
N ASN A 2 15.98 5.62 5.48
CA ASN A 2 15.84 6.60 6.56
C ASN A 2 14.67 7.58 6.31
N VAL A 3 13.59 7.08 5.68
CA VAL A 3 12.42 7.88 5.27
C VAL A 3 11.35 7.88 6.35
N TRP A 4 11.08 6.72 6.93
CA TRP A 4 9.96 6.47 7.84
C TRP A 4 10.35 6.61 9.32
N ASN A 5 9.37 6.53 10.22
CA ASN A 5 9.57 6.87 11.63
C ASN A 5 10.31 5.81 12.47
N ASN A 6 10.46 4.57 11.99
CA ASN A 6 11.15 3.54 12.75
C ASN A 6 11.92 2.57 11.85
N ASP A 7 12.81 1.79 12.45
CA ASP A 7 13.68 0.87 11.71
C ASP A 7 12.89 -0.19 10.95
N ALA A 8 11.82 -0.72 11.55
CA ALA A 8 11.01 -1.79 10.98
C ALA A 8 10.30 -1.38 9.68
N THR A 9 9.82 -0.13 9.56
CA THR A 9 9.24 0.40 8.32
C THR A 9 10.29 0.87 7.33
N ASN A 10 11.52 1.10 7.78
CA ASN A 10 12.66 1.46 6.95
C ASN A 10 13.44 0.26 6.38
N MET A 11 13.08 -0.98 6.75
CA MET A 11 13.67 -2.19 6.21
C MET A 11 13.36 -2.35 4.72
N ILE A 12 14.39 -2.73 3.95
CA ILE A 12 14.28 -3.17 2.56
C ILE A 12 14.21 -4.69 2.60
N ASN A 13 13.04 -5.26 2.33
CA ASN A 13 12.76 -6.68 2.45
C ASN A 13 12.39 -7.27 1.09
N GLY A 14 12.84 -8.51 0.85
CA GLY A 14 12.48 -9.26 -0.33
C GLY A 14 13.32 -8.90 -1.55
N THR A 15 12.69 -8.91 -2.73
CA THR A 15 13.35 -8.69 -4.02
C THR A 15 12.85 -7.40 -4.68
N ASP A 16 13.29 -7.13 -5.90
CA ASP A 16 12.79 -6.02 -6.71
C ASP A 16 11.46 -6.36 -7.44
N GLY A 17 10.90 -7.55 -7.18
CA GLY A 17 9.68 -8.06 -7.82
C GLY A 17 9.88 -8.75 -9.17
N THR A 18 11.10 -8.83 -9.68
CA THR A 18 11.39 -9.52 -10.96
C THR A 18 11.53 -11.03 -10.79
N LEU A 19 11.92 -11.49 -9.60
CA LEU A 19 12.15 -12.89 -9.26
C LEU A 19 12.04 -13.08 -7.74
N TRP A 20 11.54 -14.24 -7.31
CA TRP A 20 11.67 -14.73 -5.94
C TRP A 20 12.47 -16.03 -5.91
N ASN A 21 12.81 -16.52 -4.72
CA ASN A 21 13.51 -17.79 -4.59
C ASN A 21 12.71 -18.94 -5.25
N PRO A 22 13.39 -19.91 -5.87
CA PRO A 22 12.76 -21.14 -6.34
C PRO A 22 12.01 -21.87 -5.22
N TYR A 23 11.09 -22.75 -5.59
CA TYR A 23 10.27 -23.55 -4.68
C TYR A 23 9.49 -22.67 -3.69
N VAL A 24 8.64 -21.80 -4.25
CA VAL A 24 7.83 -20.85 -3.49
C VAL A 24 6.87 -21.58 -2.57
N ASP A 25 6.98 -21.28 -1.28
CA ASP A 25 6.12 -21.82 -0.23
C ASP A 25 4.87 -20.95 -0.06
N LYS A 26 3.69 -21.52 -0.35
CA LYS A 26 2.39 -20.85 -0.20
C LYS A 26 2.07 -20.41 1.23
N LEU A 27 2.74 -20.97 2.24
CA LEU A 27 2.55 -20.60 3.65
C LEU A 27 3.36 -19.35 4.03
N LYS A 28 4.29 -18.90 3.18
CA LYS A 28 5.15 -17.76 3.45
C LYS A 28 4.74 -16.55 2.61
N PRO A 29 4.76 -15.34 3.18
CA PRO A 29 4.57 -14.13 2.41
C PRO A 29 5.77 -13.90 1.48
N LEU A 30 5.50 -13.31 0.33
CA LEU A 30 6.51 -12.78 -0.56
C LEU A 30 6.69 -11.30 -0.30
N TYR A 31 7.93 -10.85 -0.20
CA TYR A 31 8.25 -9.43 -0.02
C TYR A 31 8.84 -8.88 -1.32
N LEU A 32 8.47 -7.64 -1.64
CA LEU A 32 9.17 -6.84 -2.63
C LEU A 32 9.44 -5.45 -2.08
N PHE A 33 10.55 -4.85 -2.49
CA PHE A 33 10.84 -3.46 -2.25
C PHE A 33 10.40 -2.62 -3.45
N ALA A 34 9.51 -1.66 -3.20
CA ALA A 34 8.92 -0.80 -4.20
C ALA A 34 9.52 0.62 -4.10
N PRO A 35 10.55 0.97 -4.90
CA PRO A 35 11.25 2.26 -4.81
C PRO A 35 10.35 3.45 -5.18
N GLU A 36 9.30 3.23 -5.96
CA GLU A 36 8.30 4.23 -6.31
C GLU A 36 7.48 4.70 -5.10
N VAL A 37 7.37 3.87 -4.06
CA VAL A 37 6.68 4.19 -2.80
C VAL A 37 7.59 4.17 -1.57
N CYS A 38 8.90 3.98 -1.77
CA CYS A 38 9.92 3.89 -0.72
C CYS A 38 9.59 2.91 0.41
N ARG A 39 8.90 1.79 0.14
CA ARG A 39 8.56 0.80 1.17
C ARG A 39 8.65 -0.62 0.65
N SER A 40 8.89 -1.53 1.58
CA SER A 40 8.69 -2.96 1.33
C SER A 40 7.20 -3.30 1.45
N VAL A 41 6.68 -4.12 0.54
CA VAL A 41 5.29 -4.56 0.48
C VAL A 41 5.27 -6.08 0.52
N SER A 42 4.38 -6.65 1.35
CA SER A 42 4.16 -8.09 1.39
C SER A 42 2.96 -8.54 0.57
N PHE A 43 3.09 -9.72 -0.02
CA PHE A 43 2.07 -10.43 -0.76
C PHE A 43 1.81 -11.78 -0.08
N VAL A 44 0.55 -12.18 -0.02
CA VAL A 44 0.12 -13.45 0.58
C VAL A 44 -0.58 -14.32 -0.47
N TYR A 45 -0.38 -15.62 -0.35
CA TYR A 45 -1.02 -16.59 -1.21
C TYR A 45 -2.55 -16.48 -1.11
N GLN A 46 -3.21 -16.48 -2.25
CA GLN A 46 -4.67 -16.49 -2.36
C GLN A 46 -5.18 -17.88 -2.79
N LYS A 47 -4.71 -18.37 -3.95
CA LYS A 47 -5.28 -19.55 -4.61
C LYS A 47 -4.34 -20.11 -5.68
N PRO A 48 -4.54 -21.38 -6.13
CA PRO A 48 -3.86 -21.86 -7.33
C PRO A 48 -4.43 -21.17 -8.57
N SER A 49 -3.64 -21.12 -9.63
CA SER A 49 -3.96 -20.45 -10.88
C SER A 49 -3.25 -21.10 -12.07
N ASN A 50 -3.55 -20.61 -13.28
CA ASN A 50 -2.91 -21.09 -14.50
C ASN A 50 -2.66 -19.90 -15.44
N VAL A 51 -1.46 -19.84 -16.00
CA VAL A 51 -1.08 -18.86 -17.02
C VAL A 51 -0.56 -19.62 -18.23
N CYS A 52 -1.31 -19.57 -19.34
CA CYS A 52 -0.93 -20.21 -20.60
C CYS A 52 -0.56 -21.69 -20.48
N GLY A 53 -1.29 -22.46 -19.65
CA GLY A 53 -1.02 -23.88 -19.42
C GLY A 53 -0.01 -24.15 -18.30
N VAL A 54 0.68 -23.14 -17.78
CA VAL A 54 1.60 -23.27 -16.65
C VAL A 54 0.84 -23.08 -15.33
N SER A 55 0.95 -24.06 -14.42
CA SER A 55 0.40 -23.97 -13.07
C SER A 55 1.14 -22.91 -12.25
N THR A 56 0.40 -21.98 -11.67
CA THR A 56 0.94 -20.86 -10.89
C THR A 56 0.23 -20.73 -9.55
N TYR A 57 0.79 -19.90 -8.68
CA TYR A 57 0.15 -19.42 -7.45
C TYR A 57 -0.22 -17.95 -7.59
N ARG A 58 -1.49 -17.62 -7.29
CA ARG A 58 -1.91 -16.23 -7.16
C ARG A 58 -1.57 -15.70 -5.79
N TYR A 59 -0.72 -14.69 -5.76
CA TYR A 59 -0.41 -13.88 -4.61
C TYR A 59 -1.09 -12.51 -4.74
N GLN A 60 -1.60 -11.98 -3.64
CA GLN A 60 -2.20 -10.64 -3.58
C GLN A 60 -1.52 -9.81 -2.50
N VAL A 61 -1.56 -8.48 -2.62
CA VAL A 61 -1.07 -7.60 -1.54
C VAL A 61 -1.72 -8.00 -0.23
N ASN A 62 -0.91 -8.13 0.82
CA ASN A 62 -1.39 -8.48 2.15
C ASN A 62 -2.37 -7.40 2.64
N PRO A 63 -3.62 -7.73 3.01
CA PRO A 63 -4.61 -6.75 3.45
C PRO A 63 -4.18 -5.93 4.68
N GLN A 64 -3.20 -6.42 5.45
CA GLN A 64 -2.60 -5.70 6.58
C GLN A 64 -1.80 -4.46 6.15
N GLU A 65 -1.27 -4.44 4.93
CA GLU A 65 -0.47 -3.32 4.37
C GLU A 65 -1.24 -2.01 4.26
N SER A 66 -2.58 -2.09 4.23
CA SER A 66 -3.51 -0.97 4.10
C SER A 66 -4.26 -0.65 5.38
N GLN A 67 -4.00 -1.36 6.49
CA GLN A 67 -4.72 -1.13 7.76
C GLN A 67 -4.17 0.08 8.52
N MET A 68 -5.02 0.65 9.36
CA MET A 68 -4.62 1.69 10.30
C MET A 68 -3.76 1.12 11.45
N PRO A 69 -2.90 1.93 12.09
CA PRO A 69 -2.01 1.47 13.16
C PRO A 69 -2.69 0.83 14.37
N ASN A 70 -3.93 1.21 14.70
CA ASN A 70 -4.70 0.57 15.78
C ASN A 70 -5.13 -0.86 15.46
N PHE A 71 -5.18 -1.24 14.18
CA PHE A 71 -5.46 -2.62 13.75
C PHE A 71 -4.19 -3.38 13.41
N TYR A 72 -3.21 -2.70 12.80
CA TYR A 72 -1.91 -3.27 12.47
C TYR A 72 -0.78 -2.34 12.94
N PRO A 73 -0.29 -2.50 14.19
CA PRO A 73 0.69 -1.60 14.82
C PRO A 73 1.95 -1.31 14.01
N ARG A 74 2.39 -2.27 13.19
CA ARG A 74 3.54 -2.10 12.30
C ARG A 74 3.40 -0.90 11.36
N ASN A 75 2.17 -0.55 10.96
CA ASN A 75 1.92 0.58 10.06
C ASN A 75 2.07 1.95 10.72
N ALA A 76 2.22 2.03 12.05
CA ALA A 76 2.47 3.29 12.76
C ALA A 76 3.69 4.04 12.20
N GLY A 77 4.71 3.30 11.74
CA GLY A 77 5.93 3.90 11.20
C GLY A 77 5.73 4.69 9.90
N TYR A 78 4.64 4.47 9.17
CA TYR A 78 4.31 5.13 7.90
C TYR A 78 3.46 6.41 8.05
N GLY A 79 3.02 6.74 9.27
CA GLY A 79 2.31 7.99 9.53
C GLY A 79 3.18 9.24 9.38
N PHE A 80 2.56 10.42 9.54
CA PHE A 80 3.30 11.68 9.54
C PHE A 80 4.41 11.72 10.59
N LYS A 81 5.56 12.31 10.22
CA LYS A 81 6.76 12.31 11.06
C LYS A 81 6.48 12.94 12.42
N ASN A 82 6.91 12.26 13.48
CA ASN A 82 6.75 12.71 14.88
C ASN A 82 5.31 13.08 15.28
N CYS A 83 4.30 12.53 14.61
CA CYS A 83 2.89 12.85 14.89
C CYS A 83 2.26 11.91 15.91
N LEU A 84 2.50 10.60 15.77
CA LEU A 84 1.98 9.59 16.70
C LEU A 84 2.74 9.66 18.03
N ASN A 85 2.01 9.60 19.14
CA ASN A 85 2.56 9.63 20.51
C ASN A 85 2.84 8.23 21.08
N GLY A 86 2.80 7.18 20.25
CA GLY A 86 2.97 5.78 20.65
C GLY A 86 1.71 5.13 21.25
N ASN A 87 0.68 5.89 21.61
CA ASN A 87 -0.60 5.33 22.05
C ASN A 87 -1.47 4.97 20.85
N LEU A 88 -1.43 3.70 20.43
CA LEU A 88 -2.21 3.20 19.30
C LEU A 88 -3.68 2.90 19.61
N THR A 89 -4.17 3.28 20.81
CA THR A 89 -5.60 3.22 21.15
C THR A 89 -6.31 4.56 20.97
N ASP A 90 -5.56 5.67 20.88
CA ASP A 90 -6.09 7.01 20.60
C ASP A 90 -6.43 7.14 19.10
N THR A 91 -7.66 6.77 18.76
CA THR A 91 -8.16 6.81 17.38
C THR A 91 -8.21 8.22 16.80
N VAL A 92 -8.37 9.25 17.65
CA VAL A 92 -8.39 10.66 17.21
C VAL A 92 -7.00 11.10 16.78
N ASN A 93 -5.97 10.81 17.58
CA ASN A 93 -4.59 11.09 17.20
C ASN A 93 -4.18 10.28 15.96
N ILE A 94 -4.53 8.99 15.91
CA ILE A 94 -4.22 8.12 14.76
C ILE A 94 -4.85 8.66 13.47
N ASN A 95 -6.12 9.06 13.47
CA ASN A 95 -6.76 9.63 12.27
C ASN A 95 -6.16 10.99 11.85
N LYS A 96 -5.58 11.74 12.78
CA LYS A 96 -4.85 12.97 12.46
C LYS A 96 -3.48 12.69 11.85
N CYS A 97 -2.81 11.62 12.29
CA CYS A 97 -1.44 11.29 11.91
C CYS A 97 -1.33 10.33 10.73
N CYS A 98 -2.39 9.58 10.46
CA CYS A 98 -2.52 8.64 9.35
C CYS A 98 -3.80 9.00 8.60
N LEU A 99 -3.70 9.21 7.28
CA LEU A 99 -4.75 9.74 6.40
C LEU A 99 -5.96 8.81 6.19
N GLY A 100 -6.19 7.84 7.08
CA GLY A 100 -7.22 6.83 6.96
C GLY A 100 -6.75 5.53 6.31
N LYS A 101 -7.59 4.50 6.43
CA LYS A 101 -7.33 3.15 5.91
C LYS A 101 -7.16 3.19 4.39
N GLY A 102 -6.18 2.44 3.87
CA GLY A 102 -5.93 2.33 2.43
C GLY A 102 -5.33 3.56 1.77
N VAL A 103 -4.95 4.58 2.54
CA VAL A 103 -4.29 5.79 2.03
C VAL A 103 -2.83 5.80 2.47
N PHE A 104 -1.93 6.05 1.53
CA PHE A 104 -0.49 6.11 1.79
C PHE A 104 0.10 7.41 1.28
N SER A 105 0.69 8.21 2.17
CA SER A 105 1.32 9.49 1.80
C SER A 105 2.71 9.25 1.22
N LEU A 106 3.00 9.90 0.09
CA LEU A 106 4.35 9.96 -0.48
C LEU A 106 5.14 11.19 -0.05
N LEU A 107 4.61 12.00 0.88
CA LEU A 107 5.20 13.28 1.26
C LEU A 107 6.69 13.17 1.57
N TYR A 108 7.10 12.23 2.43
CA TYR A 108 8.52 12.09 2.79
C TYR A 108 9.35 11.28 1.78
N CYS A 109 8.69 10.48 0.94
CA CYS A 109 9.36 9.64 -0.05
C CYS A 109 9.72 10.41 -1.33
N LYS A 110 8.83 11.32 -1.75
CA LYS A 110 8.93 12.06 -3.02
C LYS A 110 8.94 13.58 -2.86
N ASP A 111 8.90 14.09 -1.62
CA ASP A 111 8.82 15.52 -1.31
C ASP A 111 7.64 16.21 -2.02
N ALA A 112 6.50 15.51 -2.08
CA ALA A 112 5.30 15.95 -2.78
C ALA A 112 4.04 15.46 -2.07
N GLU A 113 2.99 16.29 -2.03
CA GLU A 113 1.69 16.02 -1.39
C GLU A 113 0.82 15.01 -2.17
N PHE A 114 1.45 13.97 -2.73
CA PHE A 114 0.78 12.84 -3.34
C PHE A 114 0.33 11.82 -2.30
N VAL A 115 -0.84 11.23 -2.55
CA VAL A 115 -1.43 10.15 -1.77
C VAL A 115 -1.83 9.01 -2.68
N LEU A 116 -1.42 7.80 -2.30
CA LEU A 116 -1.74 6.59 -3.01
C LEU A 116 -2.92 5.87 -2.38
N THR A 117 -3.79 5.35 -3.24
CA THR A 117 -4.92 4.49 -2.89
C THR A 117 -5.01 3.34 -3.90
N GLY A 118 -5.90 2.36 -3.67
CA GLY A 118 -6.34 1.50 -4.77
C GLY A 118 -7.18 2.28 -5.79
N SER A 119 -7.29 1.77 -7.02
CA SER A 119 -8.18 2.36 -8.03
C SER A 119 -9.60 2.49 -7.51
N HIS A 120 -10.24 3.63 -7.82
CA HIS A 120 -11.58 3.99 -7.34
C HIS A 120 -11.74 3.83 -5.82
N MET A 121 -10.69 4.13 -5.05
CA MET A 121 -10.68 4.02 -3.58
C MET A 121 -10.87 2.59 -3.06
N TYR A 122 -10.46 1.58 -3.82
CA TYR A 122 -10.41 0.19 -3.32
C TYR A 122 -9.51 0.09 -2.08
N GLY A 123 -10.04 -0.45 -0.99
CA GLY A 123 -9.37 -0.52 0.31
C GLY A 123 -9.39 0.77 1.14
N SER A 124 -9.91 1.87 0.56
CA SER A 124 -10.09 3.18 1.20
C SER A 124 -11.51 3.70 0.97
N GLU A 125 -12.50 2.80 1.03
CA GLU A 125 -13.87 3.05 0.61
C GLU A 125 -14.58 4.16 1.41
N GLN A 126 -14.06 4.51 2.59
CA GLN A 126 -14.57 5.61 3.39
C GLN A 126 -14.54 6.97 2.66
N PHE A 127 -13.70 7.13 1.63
CA PHE A 127 -13.58 8.36 0.85
C PHE A 127 -14.45 8.39 -0.41
N ILE A 128 -15.19 7.31 -0.72
CA ILE A 128 -15.99 7.25 -1.96
C ILE A 128 -17.07 8.34 -1.98
N ASN A 129 -17.71 8.59 -0.83
CA ASN A 129 -18.80 9.57 -0.75
C ASN A 129 -18.32 11.03 -0.86
N ASP A 130 -17.03 11.28 -0.68
CA ASP A 130 -16.44 12.62 -0.78
C ASP A 130 -16.10 12.99 -2.24
N ILE A 131 -16.22 12.03 -3.17
CA ILE A 131 -15.74 12.17 -4.55
C ILE A 131 -16.88 11.89 -5.53
N LYS A 132 -17.21 12.90 -6.34
CA LYS A 132 -18.19 12.75 -7.42
C LYS A 132 -17.57 11.99 -8.60
N GLY A 133 -18.32 11.06 -9.18
CA GLY A 133 -17.96 10.39 -10.43
C GLY A 133 -17.18 9.07 -10.29
N ILE A 134 -16.97 8.58 -9.07
CA ILE A 134 -16.41 7.24 -8.84
C ILE A 134 -17.47 6.32 -8.24
N ASN A 135 -17.46 5.07 -8.67
CA ASN A 135 -18.28 4.00 -8.09
C ASN A 135 -17.38 3.04 -7.32
N LYS A 136 -17.97 2.30 -6.36
CA LYS A 136 -17.24 1.26 -5.64
C LYS A 136 -16.66 0.24 -6.63
N PRO A 137 -15.34 -0.02 -6.62
CA PRO A 137 -14.70 -0.93 -7.56
C PRO A 137 -15.00 -2.38 -7.22
N SER A 138 -14.98 -3.24 -8.25
CA SER A 138 -14.91 -4.68 -8.02
C SER A 138 -13.50 -5.07 -7.58
N SER A 139 -13.41 -5.98 -6.62
CA SER A 139 -12.12 -6.47 -6.12
C SER A 139 -11.27 -7.13 -7.21
N LEU A 140 -11.91 -7.73 -8.23
CA LEU A 140 -11.23 -8.40 -9.32
C LEU A 140 -10.36 -7.44 -10.16
N VAL A 141 -10.85 -6.23 -10.42
CA VAL A 141 -10.18 -5.26 -11.30
C VAL A 141 -9.23 -4.35 -10.51
N ALA A 142 -9.61 -3.99 -9.28
CA ALA A 142 -8.87 -3.01 -8.48
C ALA A 142 -7.77 -3.62 -7.59
N SER A 143 -7.72 -4.94 -7.43
CA SER A 143 -6.69 -5.59 -6.59
C SER A 143 -5.34 -5.68 -7.29
N THR A 144 -4.28 -5.49 -6.52
CA THR A 144 -2.91 -5.76 -6.95
C THR A 144 -2.53 -7.21 -6.63
N TRP A 145 -2.09 -7.96 -7.64
CA TRP A 145 -1.79 -9.38 -7.54
C TRP A 145 -0.70 -9.80 -8.52
N ILE A 146 -0.09 -10.95 -8.25
CA ILE A 146 0.98 -11.56 -9.06
C ILE A 146 0.71 -13.05 -9.18
N GLU A 147 0.91 -13.60 -10.37
CA GLU A 147 0.89 -15.03 -10.67
C GLU A 147 2.33 -15.54 -10.78
N ILE A 148 2.71 -16.44 -9.89
CA ILE A 148 4.09 -16.91 -9.76
C ILE A 148 4.17 -18.40 -10.09
N ASP A 149 5.14 -18.77 -10.93
CA ASP A 149 5.54 -20.17 -11.09
C ASP A 149 6.20 -20.65 -9.80
N PRO A 150 5.59 -21.61 -9.07
CA PRO A 150 6.09 -22.05 -7.79
C PRO A 150 7.46 -22.75 -7.87
N ILE A 151 7.82 -23.31 -9.02
CA ILE A 151 9.10 -24.02 -9.17
C ILE A 151 10.23 -23.00 -9.32
N THR A 152 10.10 -22.07 -10.27
CA THR A 152 11.19 -21.13 -10.59
C THR A 152 11.17 -19.85 -9.76
N GLY A 153 10.05 -19.52 -9.11
CA GLY A 153 9.86 -18.24 -8.41
C GLY A 153 9.66 -17.05 -9.35
N ARG A 154 9.44 -17.29 -10.65
CA ARG A 154 9.25 -16.23 -11.65
C ARG A 154 7.78 -15.76 -11.69
N PRO A 155 7.53 -14.45 -11.69
CA PRO A 155 6.21 -13.94 -12.02
C PRO A 155 5.95 -14.16 -13.51
N LEU A 156 4.80 -14.76 -13.85
CA LEU A 156 4.36 -14.98 -15.23
C LEU A 156 3.31 -13.97 -15.69
N CYS A 157 2.53 -13.44 -14.75
CA CYS A 157 1.51 -12.42 -15.00
C CYS A 157 1.30 -11.60 -13.72
N GLY A 158 0.86 -10.36 -13.84
CA GLY A 158 0.58 -9.52 -12.68
C GLY A 158 -0.34 -8.37 -13.03
N ASN A 159 -0.97 -7.82 -12.00
CA ASN A 159 -1.73 -6.59 -12.07
C ASN A 159 -1.22 -5.67 -10.96
N ASN A 160 -0.60 -4.56 -11.33
CA ASN A 160 -0.24 -3.49 -10.41
C ASN A 160 -1.26 -2.36 -10.54
N ASN A 161 -2.13 -2.24 -9.55
CA ASN A 161 -3.23 -1.30 -9.58
C ASN A 161 -3.15 -0.34 -8.39
N VAL A 162 -2.67 0.88 -8.67
CA VAL A 162 -2.49 1.97 -7.71
C VAL A 162 -3.00 3.27 -8.33
N GLN A 163 -3.75 4.04 -7.55
CA GLN A 163 -4.24 5.36 -7.91
C GLN A 163 -3.44 6.44 -7.18
N LYS A 164 -3.05 7.49 -7.92
CA LYS A 164 -2.40 8.68 -7.38
C LYS A 164 -3.43 9.79 -7.20
N ASN A 165 -3.41 10.41 -6.02
CA ASN A 165 -4.28 11.52 -5.64
C ASN A 165 -3.42 12.66 -5.09
N PHE A 166 -3.99 13.86 -4.99
CA PHE A 166 -3.39 14.98 -4.28
C PHE A 166 -4.07 15.17 -2.91
N TYR A 167 -3.26 15.43 -1.88
CA TYR A 167 -3.79 15.81 -0.57
C TYR A 167 -3.97 17.32 -0.49
N ILE A 168 -5.22 17.78 -0.62
CA ILE A 168 -5.58 19.21 -0.64
C ILE A 168 -6.24 19.57 0.70
N ARG A 169 -5.76 20.65 1.34
CA ARG A 169 -6.31 21.19 2.58
C ARG A 169 -6.38 22.71 2.55
N LYS A 170 -7.36 23.29 3.23
CA LYS A 170 -7.41 24.75 3.44
C LYS A 170 -6.19 25.19 4.25
N THR A 171 -5.55 26.26 3.83
CA THR A 171 -4.45 26.92 4.56
C THR A 171 -4.71 28.43 4.59
N LYS A 172 -4.33 29.08 5.70
CA LYS A 172 -4.48 30.53 5.88
C LYS A 172 -3.63 31.34 4.89
N ILE A 173 -2.52 30.76 4.42
CA ILE A 173 -1.55 31.44 3.54
C ILE A 173 -2.11 31.64 2.13
N LEU A 174 -3.02 30.76 1.68
CA LEU A 174 -3.61 30.80 0.34
C LEU A 174 -5.03 31.39 0.34
N GLU A 175 -5.39 32.20 1.35
CA GLU A 175 -6.73 32.81 1.42
C GLU A 175 -6.92 33.95 0.39
N ASN A 176 -5.84 34.54 -0.12
CA ASN A 176 -5.85 35.68 -1.05
C ASN A 176 -5.10 35.42 -2.38
N VAL A 177 -5.21 34.23 -2.99
CA VAL A 177 -4.53 33.93 -4.28
C VAL A 177 -5.30 34.50 -5.50
N TYR A 178 -6.23 35.41 -5.25
CA TYR A 178 -6.95 36.15 -6.29
C TYR A 178 -6.57 37.64 -6.16
N ASP A 179 -5.40 38.00 -6.66
CA ASP A 179 -5.02 39.37 -7.03
C ASP A 179 -4.27 39.34 -8.37
#